data_AF-A0AAU5MI86-F1
#
_entry.id   AF-A0AAU5MI86-F1
#
_cell.length_a   1.000
_cell.length_b   1.000
_cell.length_c   1.000
_cell.angle_alpha   90.00
_cell.angle_beta   90.00
_cell.angle_gamma   90.00
#
_symmetry.space_group_name_H-M   'P 1'
#
loop_
_entity.id
_entity.type
_entity.pdbx_description
1 polymer ?
#
loop_
_entity_poly.entity_id
_entity_poly.type
_entity_poly.pdbx_seq_one_letter_code
_entity_poly.pdbx_strand_id
1 'polypeptide(L)'
;MRRVLSVALAVVVGATALTACASDPAPSDVTVAWAPKGRAAVQVTWKDTSQPNRITIEGVLSESPSYVKYIPAGDPNRWEIPTSAFPPDGNYKIAVATGTSQGGVTSKLAKSPVFDTDGPVRPSAAAVAPQGRGVLIRWSVPVAPQDFTPNDPLDVTGKKTQRYVPMIGRPGQLLKAIGPATTSNRQVIKSIKPPYVFELRTQNEWSTRIGGQVFGLTSSINAAVPPLAQFSVPIRVRGRVILHQVGCDLEAPCTSQRATPAGVPVVVLTQVTPGARWTPAASGATTAGGYYDIGVPTAGSRPYKIIVPVYSKGGTTTGTSTSKPAYTKSVVRVASAGFAGGDTAKKAGSMVTISATVKPAMNTTVMLQAWNRQTRTWANLKAMAMRQGQTALAFKAGQPGDFVYRFVIPGAMMFGRPMQGITTAGLELHVR
;
A
#
# COMPACT_ATOMS: atom_id res chain seq x y z
N MET A 1 -78.70 38.42 -84.84
CA MET A 1 -78.04 39.74 -84.99
C MET A 1 -77.48 40.17 -83.64
N ARG A 2 -76.18 40.53 -83.64
CA ARG A 2 -75.42 41.34 -82.66
C ARG A 2 -75.48 41.02 -81.16
N ARG A 3 -74.29 40.75 -80.61
CA ARG A 3 -73.53 41.48 -79.54
C ARG A 3 -72.62 40.45 -78.83
N VAL A 4 -71.43 40.69 -78.31
CA VAL A 4 -70.45 41.79 -78.17
C VAL A 4 -69.16 41.11 -77.63
N LEU A 5 -68.00 41.75 -77.87
CA LEU A 5 -66.65 41.42 -77.41
C LEU A 5 -66.52 40.97 -75.94
N SER A 6 -65.45 40.22 -75.61
CA SER A 6 -64.44 40.63 -74.62
C SER A 6 -63.21 39.70 -74.55
N VAL A 7 -62.08 40.34 -74.21
CA VAL A 7 -60.66 39.94 -74.22
C VAL A 7 -60.28 39.05 -73.03
N ALA A 8 -59.29 38.15 -73.17
CA ALA A 8 -58.54 37.61 -72.03
C ALA A 8 -57.09 37.22 -72.38
N LEU A 9 -56.17 38.12 -72.00
CA LEU A 9 -54.83 37.94 -71.41
C LEU A 9 -54.04 36.64 -71.71
N ALA A 10 -52.96 36.76 -72.50
CA ALA A 10 -51.88 35.78 -72.59
C ALA A 10 -50.91 35.96 -71.40
N VAL A 11 -50.90 35.00 -70.47
CA VAL A 11 -49.92 34.91 -69.38
C VAL A 11 -48.62 34.34 -69.93
N VAL A 12 -47.59 35.18 -70.01
CA VAL A 12 -46.21 34.74 -70.26
C VAL A 12 -45.68 34.11 -68.98
N VAL A 13 -45.71 32.77 -68.92
CA VAL A 13 -45.00 32.00 -67.90
C VAL A 13 -43.52 31.95 -68.30
N GLY A 14 -42.73 32.85 -67.74
CA GLY A 14 -41.28 32.74 -67.75
C GLY A 14 -40.86 31.55 -66.91
N ALA A 15 -40.47 30.46 -67.57
CA ALA A 15 -39.81 29.33 -66.93
C ALA A 15 -38.42 29.79 -66.47
N THR A 16 -38.31 30.22 -65.21
CA THR A 16 -37.02 30.24 -64.51
C THR A 16 -36.58 28.80 -64.33
N ALA A 17 -35.74 28.32 -65.25
CA ALA A 17 -34.95 27.13 -65.01
C ALA A 17 -34.10 27.41 -63.77
N LEU A 18 -34.50 26.87 -62.63
CA LEU A 18 -33.64 26.71 -61.47
C LEU A 18 -32.51 25.80 -61.94
N THR A 19 -31.37 26.39 -62.30
CA THR A 19 -30.12 25.66 -62.42
C THR A 19 -29.89 25.00 -61.07
N ALA A 20 -30.05 23.67 -61.02
CA ALA A 20 -29.61 22.88 -59.89
C ALA A 20 -28.15 23.28 -59.62
N CYS A 21 -27.90 23.91 -58.48
CA CYS A 21 -26.55 24.24 -58.04
C CYS A 21 -25.80 22.91 -57.97
N ALA A 22 -24.93 22.67 -58.94
CA ALA A 22 -24.09 21.49 -58.94
C ALA A 22 -23.23 21.56 -57.67
N SER A 23 -23.39 20.57 -56.80
CA SER A 23 -22.52 20.39 -55.63
C SER A 23 -21.06 20.36 -56.12
N ASP A 24 -20.18 21.05 -55.42
CA ASP A 24 -18.76 21.06 -55.75
C ASP A 24 -18.22 19.62 -55.82
N PRO A 25 -17.25 19.34 -56.71
CA PRO A 25 -16.64 18.03 -56.78
C PRO A 25 -16.05 17.67 -55.41
N ALA A 26 -16.37 16.47 -54.93
CA ALA A 26 -15.83 15.99 -53.67
C ALA A 26 -14.32 15.76 -53.81
N PRO A 27 -13.52 16.07 -52.78
CA PRO A 27 -12.14 15.64 -52.68
C PRO A 27 -12.02 14.12 -52.88
N SER A 28 -10.84 13.65 -53.28
CA SER A 28 -10.56 12.22 -53.50
C SER A 28 -9.23 11.81 -52.86
N ASP A 29 -8.97 10.51 -52.79
CA ASP A 29 -7.72 9.93 -52.28
C ASP A 29 -7.29 10.49 -50.91
N VAL A 30 -8.25 10.62 -49.99
CA VAL A 30 -7.95 11.04 -48.61
C VAL A 30 -7.12 9.94 -47.95
N THR A 31 -5.87 10.25 -47.65
CA THR A 31 -4.91 9.33 -47.05
C THR A 31 -4.35 9.91 -45.76
N VAL A 32 -3.97 9.02 -44.85
CA VAL A 32 -3.31 9.35 -43.59
C VAL A 32 -1.98 8.62 -43.52
N ALA A 33 -0.99 9.28 -42.95
CA ALA A 33 0.32 8.72 -42.67
C ALA A 33 0.97 9.48 -41.50
N TRP A 34 2.03 8.92 -40.91
CA TRP A 34 2.83 9.66 -39.95
C TRP A 34 3.53 10.85 -40.61
N ALA A 35 3.47 12.02 -39.98
CA ALA A 35 4.29 13.15 -40.40
C ALA A 35 5.79 12.80 -40.29
N PRO A 36 6.65 13.28 -41.21
CA PRO A 36 8.04 12.83 -41.35
C PRO A 36 8.93 13.16 -40.14
N LYS A 37 8.51 14.10 -39.27
CA LYS A 37 9.26 14.48 -38.06
C LYS A 37 8.67 13.79 -36.82
N GLY A 38 9.23 12.64 -36.47
CA GLY A 38 9.12 12.08 -35.12
C GLY A 38 7.74 11.53 -34.72
N ARG A 39 6.82 11.30 -35.67
CA ARG A 39 5.46 10.74 -35.42
C ARG A 39 4.64 11.54 -34.39
N ALA A 40 4.88 12.85 -34.31
CA ALA A 40 4.14 13.74 -33.42
C ALA A 40 2.85 14.29 -34.04
N ALA A 41 2.60 14.00 -35.33
CA ALA A 41 1.42 14.43 -36.05
C ALA A 41 1.02 13.40 -37.10
N VAL A 42 -0.28 13.34 -37.39
CA VAL A 42 -0.88 12.62 -38.50
C VAL A 42 -0.92 13.55 -39.70
N GLN A 43 -0.23 13.19 -40.76
CA GLN A 43 -0.29 13.88 -42.04
C GLN A 43 -1.49 13.35 -42.83
N VAL A 44 -2.42 14.25 -43.10
CA VAL A 44 -3.56 14.01 -43.99
C VAL A 44 -3.23 14.61 -45.35
N THR A 45 -3.50 13.88 -46.44
CA THR A 45 -3.43 14.41 -47.81
C THR A 45 -4.64 13.99 -48.62
N TRP A 46 -5.01 14.79 -49.62
CA TRP A 46 -6.13 14.53 -50.53
C TRP A 46 -5.88 15.15 -51.91
N LYS A 47 -6.74 14.85 -52.87
CA LYS A 47 -6.71 15.40 -54.23
C LYS A 47 -7.99 16.18 -54.54
N ASP A 48 -7.83 17.38 -55.07
CA ASP A 48 -8.89 18.23 -55.61
C ASP A 48 -8.29 19.26 -56.60
N THR A 49 -9.07 20.24 -57.04
CA THR A 49 -8.66 21.33 -57.93
C THR A 49 -8.34 22.63 -57.16
N SER A 50 -7.66 22.54 -56.02
CA SER A 50 -7.27 23.67 -55.14
C SER A 50 -8.46 24.45 -54.56
N GLN A 51 -9.53 23.73 -54.22
CA GLN A 51 -10.74 24.27 -53.62
C GLN A 51 -10.54 24.59 -52.12
N PRO A 52 -11.37 25.45 -51.51
CA PRO A 52 -11.35 25.61 -50.06
C PRO A 52 -11.88 24.32 -49.40
N ASN A 53 -11.17 23.81 -48.41
CA ASN A 53 -11.49 22.52 -47.79
C ASN A 53 -11.84 22.66 -46.31
N ARG A 54 -12.85 21.90 -45.88
CA ARG A 54 -13.17 21.61 -44.48
C ARG A 54 -12.71 20.20 -44.15
N ILE A 55 -11.85 20.08 -43.14
CA ILE A 55 -11.31 18.82 -42.65
C ILE A 55 -11.84 18.58 -41.25
N THR A 56 -12.36 17.37 -41.00
CA THR A 56 -12.89 16.96 -39.70
C THR A 56 -12.39 15.60 -39.26
N ILE A 57 -12.21 15.45 -37.96
CA ILE A 57 -11.93 14.17 -37.30
C ILE A 57 -13.28 13.56 -36.88
N GLU A 58 -13.63 12.41 -37.48
CA GLU A 58 -14.84 11.65 -37.14
C GLU A 58 -14.45 10.43 -36.30
N GLY A 59 -15.09 10.26 -35.14
CA GLY A 59 -14.97 9.02 -34.37
C GLY A 59 -15.94 7.98 -34.91
N VAL A 60 -15.53 6.72 -35.02
CA VAL A 60 -16.40 5.65 -35.56
C VAL A 60 -17.68 5.44 -34.72
N LEU A 61 -17.62 5.76 -33.43
CA LEU A 61 -18.74 5.67 -32.47
C LEU A 61 -19.29 7.04 -32.04
N SER A 62 -18.81 8.15 -32.61
CA SER A 62 -19.25 9.50 -32.26
C SER A 62 -19.47 10.34 -33.51
N GLU A 63 -20.71 10.73 -33.76
CA GLU A 63 -21.12 11.49 -34.94
C GLU A 63 -20.72 12.98 -34.87
N SER A 64 -20.29 13.48 -33.71
CA SER A 64 -19.89 14.87 -33.56
C SER A 64 -18.39 15.05 -33.89
N PRO A 65 -18.02 15.94 -34.82
CA PRO A 65 -16.62 16.15 -35.16
C PRO A 65 -15.88 16.74 -33.96
N SER A 66 -14.82 16.05 -33.52
CA SER A 66 -14.01 16.48 -32.37
C SER A 66 -13.11 17.68 -32.71
N TYR A 67 -12.86 17.90 -34.00
CA TYR A 67 -12.01 18.98 -34.49
C TYR A 67 -12.41 19.37 -35.92
N VAL A 68 -12.39 20.67 -36.23
CA VAL A 68 -12.69 21.21 -37.57
C VAL A 68 -11.60 22.18 -37.97
N LYS A 69 -11.00 21.98 -39.14
CA LYS A 69 -10.05 22.90 -39.75
C LYS A 69 -10.53 23.29 -41.14
N TYR A 70 -10.41 24.57 -41.46
CA TYR A 70 -10.61 25.08 -42.82
C TYR A 70 -9.25 25.43 -43.43
N ILE A 71 -9.05 25.00 -44.68
CA ILE A 71 -7.89 25.32 -45.50
C ILE A 71 -8.38 26.15 -46.69
N PRO A 72 -7.87 27.38 -46.88
CA PRO A 72 -8.23 28.23 -48.01
C PRO A 72 -7.96 27.59 -49.38
N ALA A 73 -8.65 28.09 -50.39
CA ALA A 73 -8.33 27.75 -51.78
C ALA A 73 -6.89 28.16 -52.12
N GLY A 74 -6.21 27.34 -52.94
CA GLY A 74 -4.82 27.58 -53.35
C GLY A 74 -3.74 27.14 -52.34
N ASP A 75 -4.11 26.82 -51.10
CA ASP A 75 -3.18 26.21 -50.14
C ASP A 75 -2.92 24.73 -50.49
N PRO A 76 -1.81 24.14 -50.02
CA PRO A 76 -1.52 22.73 -50.27
C PRO A 76 -2.58 21.79 -49.69
N ASN A 77 -2.93 20.73 -50.44
CA ASN A 77 -3.86 19.67 -50.00
C ASN A 77 -3.24 18.70 -48.98
N ARG A 78 -2.72 19.26 -47.89
CA ARG A 78 -2.17 18.53 -46.78
C ARG A 78 -2.41 19.25 -45.48
N TRP A 79 -2.54 18.49 -44.40
CA TRP A 79 -2.58 19.03 -43.06
C TRP A 79 -1.89 18.09 -42.08
N GLU A 80 -1.02 18.64 -41.23
CA GLU A 80 -0.44 17.91 -40.10
C GLU A 80 -1.29 18.16 -38.85
N ILE A 81 -1.98 17.11 -38.42
CA ILE A 81 -2.82 17.12 -37.22
C ILE A 81 -1.97 16.61 -36.05
N PRO A 82 -1.74 17.39 -34.98
CA PRO A 82 -0.97 16.90 -33.83
C PRO A 82 -1.66 15.69 -33.19
N THR A 83 -0.91 14.70 -32.72
CA THR A 83 -1.49 13.50 -32.09
C THR A 83 -2.36 13.84 -30.87
N SER A 84 -2.06 14.95 -30.18
CA SER A 84 -2.88 15.47 -29.07
C SER A 84 -4.29 15.92 -29.45
N ALA A 85 -4.61 16.06 -30.75
CA ALA A 85 -5.96 16.35 -31.21
C ALA A 85 -6.85 15.09 -31.27
N PHE A 86 -6.26 13.90 -31.17
CA PHE A 86 -6.98 12.65 -31.14
C PHE A 86 -7.09 12.15 -29.70
N PRO A 87 -8.29 11.91 -29.17
CA PRO A 87 -8.43 11.17 -27.92
C PRO A 87 -7.76 9.79 -28.04
N PRO A 88 -7.10 9.30 -26.98
CA PRO A 88 -6.45 8.00 -27.01
C PRO A 88 -7.48 6.86 -26.96
N ASP A 89 -7.07 5.68 -27.46
CA ASP A 89 -7.84 4.43 -27.43
C ASP A 89 -9.19 4.51 -28.17
N GLY A 90 -9.20 5.15 -29.34
CA GLY A 90 -10.37 5.29 -30.19
C GLY A 90 -10.10 4.96 -31.65
N ASN A 91 -11.17 4.75 -32.41
CA ASN A 91 -11.11 4.52 -33.85
C ASN A 91 -11.60 5.78 -34.59
N TYR A 92 -10.82 6.25 -35.56
CA TYR A 92 -11.07 7.53 -36.24
C TYR A 92 -10.99 7.41 -37.76
N LYS A 93 -11.62 8.36 -38.43
CA LYS A 93 -11.46 8.65 -39.86
C LYS A 93 -11.32 10.15 -40.04
N ILE A 94 -10.58 10.56 -41.07
CA ILE A 94 -10.54 11.95 -41.49
C ILE A 94 -11.52 12.13 -42.63
N ALA A 95 -12.43 13.10 -42.50
CA ALA A 95 -13.34 13.50 -43.54
C ALA A 95 -12.94 14.86 -44.11
N VAL A 96 -12.88 14.96 -45.44
CA VAL A 96 -12.56 16.17 -46.20
C VAL A 96 -13.72 16.48 -47.12
N ALA A 97 -14.18 17.73 -47.12
CA ALA A 97 -15.15 18.23 -48.08
C ALA A 97 -14.80 19.65 -48.52
N THR A 98 -15.23 20.04 -49.71
CA THR A 98 -15.18 21.41 -50.18
C THR A 98 -16.11 22.28 -49.34
N GLY A 99 -15.61 23.41 -48.87
CA GLY A 99 -16.39 24.33 -48.05
C GLY A 99 -15.57 25.34 -47.28
N THR A 100 -16.25 26.39 -46.82
CA THR A 100 -15.67 27.45 -45.98
C THR A 100 -16.42 27.58 -44.67
N SER A 101 -15.85 28.30 -43.71
CA SER A 101 -16.51 28.56 -42.42
C SER A 101 -17.78 29.41 -42.56
N GLN A 102 -17.85 30.25 -43.60
CA GLN A 102 -18.99 31.15 -43.85
C GLN A 102 -20.02 30.55 -44.83
N GLY A 103 -19.56 29.83 -45.86
CA GLY A 103 -20.40 29.26 -46.90
C GLY A 103 -20.88 27.83 -46.63
N GLY A 104 -20.42 27.21 -45.54
CA GLY A 104 -20.75 25.82 -45.22
C GLY A 104 -20.05 24.81 -46.13
N VAL A 105 -20.51 23.55 -46.06
CA VAL A 105 -20.00 22.44 -46.88
C VAL A 105 -20.81 22.34 -48.16
N THR A 106 -20.13 22.32 -49.30
CA THR A 106 -20.73 22.36 -50.64
C THR A 106 -20.52 21.08 -51.44
N SER A 107 -19.64 20.17 -50.98
CA SER A 107 -19.43 18.83 -51.56
C SER A 107 -19.84 17.69 -50.64
N LYS A 108 -19.92 16.47 -51.19
CA LYS A 108 -19.92 15.25 -50.36
C LYS A 108 -18.60 15.10 -49.58
N LEU A 109 -18.64 14.37 -48.48
CA LEU A 109 -17.47 14.03 -47.67
C LEU A 109 -16.70 12.87 -48.31
N ALA A 110 -15.40 13.08 -48.51
CA ALA A 110 -14.44 12.02 -48.79
C ALA A 110 -13.75 11.61 -47.50
N LYS A 111 -13.55 10.30 -47.28
CA LYS A 111 -13.06 9.77 -46.01
C LYS A 111 -11.77 8.97 -46.19
N SER A 112 -10.87 9.07 -45.22
CA SER A 112 -9.72 8.18 -45.11
C SER A 112 -10.14 6.75 -44.74
N PRO A 113 -9.22 5.77 -44.87
CA PRO A 113 -9.31 4.52 -44.11
C PRO A 113 -9.43 4.79 -42.61
N VAL A 114 -9.98 3.81 -41.88
CA VAL A 114 -10.04 3.85 -40.41
C VAL A 114 -8.66 3.59 -39.85
N PHE A 115 -8.32 4.25 -38.76
CA PHE A 115 -7.13 3.99 -37.95
C PHE A 115 -7.47 4.11 -36.47
N ASP A 116 -6.71 3.46 -35.62
CA ASP A 116 -6.84 3.57 -34.17
C ASP A 116 -5.82 4.53 -33.55
N THR A 117 -6.04 4.83 -32.27
CA THR A 117 -5.16 5.64 -31.43
C THR A 117 -4.75 4.88 -30.18
N ASP A 118 -4.55 3.56 -30.30
CA ASP A 118 -4.32 2.68 -29.17
C ASP A 118 -3.18 3.19 -28.30
N GLY A 119 -3.50 3.50 -27.05
CA GLY A 119 -2.52 4.02 -26.10
C GLY A 119 -1.52 2.94 -25.68
N PRO A 120 -0.44 3.33 -24.98
CA PRO A 120 0.53 2.35 -24.54
C PRO A 120 -0.09 1.41 -23.50
N VAL A 121 0.37 0.17 -23.47
CA VAL A 121 -0.11 -0.84 -22.52
C VAL A 121 0.39 -0.51 -21.12
N ARG A 122 -0.52 -0.36 -20.16
CA ARG A 122 -0.19 -0.02 -18.78
C ARG A 122 0.63 -1.14 -18.12
N PRO A 123 1.81 -0.88 -17.55
CA PRO A 123 2.58 -1.87 -16.81
C PRO A 123 1.88 -2.30 -15.53
N SER A 124 1.98 -3.59 -15.22
CA SER A 124 1.42 -4.23 -14.03
C SER A 124 2.51 -4.84 -13.15
N ALA A 125 2.13 -5.18 -11.90
CA ALA A 125 2.91 -6.00 -10.97
C ALA A 125 4.40 -5.61 -10.84
N ALA A 126 4.68 -4.33 -10.59
CA ALA A 126 6.05 -3.91 -10.32
C ALA A 126 6.54 -4.53 -9.00
N ALA A 127 7.69 -5.19 -9.08
CA ALA A 127 8.37 -5.83 -7.98
C ALA A 127 9.72 -5.15 -7.75
N VAL A 128 10.14 -5.12 -6.49
CA VAL A 128 11.39 -4.51 -6.06
C VAL A 128 12.20 -5.51 -5.27
N ALA A 129 13.48 -5.62 -5.61
CA ALA A 129 14.45 -6.43 -4.91
C ALA A 129 15.63 -5.55 -4.46
N PRO A 130 16.05 -5.60 -3.19
CA PRO A 130 17.29 -4.96 -2.74
C PRO A 130 18.49 -5.49 -3.54
N GLN A 131 19.37 -4.61 -4.00
CA GLN A 131 20.58 -4.98 -4.73
C GLN A 131 21.76 -4.10 -4.27
N GLY A 132 22.56 -4.60 -3.33
CA GLY A 132 23.68 -3.86 -2.75
C GLY A 132 23.23 -2.54 -2.11
N ARG A 133 23.76 -1.41 -2.57
CA ARG A 133 23.35 -0.06 -2.13
C ARG A 133 22.14 0.50 -2.88
N GLY A 134 21.53 -0.26 -3.78
CA GLY A 134 20.42 0.16 -4.63
C GLY A 134 19.29 -0.86 -4.66
N VAL A 135 18.45 -0.73 -5.68
CA VAL A 135 17.33 -1.66 -5.92
C VAL A 135 17.24 -2.03 -7.39
N LEU A 136 16.79 -3.26 -7.64
CA LEU A 136 16.33 -3.71 -8.94
C LEU A 136 14.80 -3.66 -8.94
N ILE A 137 14.24 -2.92 -9.88
CA ILE A 137 12.80 -2.86 -10.12
C ILE A 137 12.52 -3.61 -11.42
N ARG A 138 11.53 -4.49 -11.38
CA ARG A 138 11.03 -5.26 -12.53
C ARG A 138 9.53 -5.06 -12.63
N TRP A 139 9.02 -5.03 -13.84
CA TRP A 139 7.57 -4.96 -14.09
C TRP A 139 7.16 -5.91 -15.20
N SER A 140 5.90 -6.32 -15.17
CA SER A 140 5.27 -7.03 -16.28
C SER A 140 4.46 -6.07 -17.12
N VAL A 141 4.28 -6.42 -18.38
CA VAL A 141 3.40 -5.72 -19.31
C VAL A 141 2.35 -6.75 -19.70
N PRO A 142 1.06 -6.48 -19.47
CA PRO A 142 0.01 -7.39 -19.92
C PRO A 142 0.00 -7.48 -21.46
N VAL A 143 -0.73 -8.46 -21.98
CA VAL A 143 -0.98 -8.54 -23.43
C VAL A 143 -1.69 -7.27 -23.87
N ALA A 144 -1.31 -6.73 -25.02
CA ALA A 144 -1.99 -5.57 -25.59
C ALA A 144 -3.48 -5.88 -25.83
N PRO A 145 -4.37 -4.88 -25.70
CA PRO A 145 -5.74 -5.02 -26.18
C PRO A 145 -5.80 -5.52 -27.63
N GLN A 146 -6.93 -6.09 -28.01
CA GLN A 146 -7.17 -6.44 -29.40
C GLN A 146 -7.24 -5.16 -30.24
N ASP A 147 -6.37 -5.10 -31.24
CA ASP A 147 -6.40 -4.12 -32.32
C ASP A 147 -7.57 -4.44 -33.27
N PHE A 148 -8.43 -3.45 -33.50
CA PHE A 148 -9.63 -3.55 -34.34
C PHE A 148 -9.43 -3.01 -35.76
N THR A 149 -8.27 -2.40 -36.04
CA THR A 149 -7.86 -1.84 -37.33
C THR A 149 -6.48 -2.36 -37.75
N PRO A 150 -6.28 -3.69 -37.82
CA PRO A 150 -4.95 -4.23 -38.02
C PRO A 150 -4.34 -3.85 -39.37
N ASN A 151 -3.08 -3.40 -39.31
CA ASN A 151 -2.30 -2.88 -40.44
C ASN A 151 -2.85 -1.58 -41.01
N ASP A 152 -3.42 -0.71 -40.17
CA ASP A 152 -3.80 0.62 -40.61
C ASP A 152 -2.55 1.47 -40.95
N PRO A 153 -2.71 2.57 -41.71
CA PRO A 153 -1.56 3.36 -42.18
C PRO A 153 -0.71 4.03 -41.08
N LEU A 154 -1.21 4.09 -39.84
CA LEU A 154 -0.57 4.66 -38.67
C LEU A 154 -0.05 3.60 -37.70
N ASP A 155 -0.25 2.31 -37.99
CA ASP A 155 0.35 1.25 -37.19
C ASP A 155 1.87 1.34 -37.15
N VAL A 156 2.40 1.31 -35.92
CA VAL A 156 3.84 1.26 -35.71
C VAL A 156 4.29 -0.18 -35.55
N THR A 157 5.09 -0.67 -36.50
CA THR A 157 5.68 -2.01 -36.41
C THR A 157 7.00 -2.01 -35.64
N GLY A 158 7.23 -3.09 -34.86
CA GLY A 158 8.52 -3.40 -34.24
C GLY A 158 8.57 -3.32 -32.70
N LYS A 159 9.66 -3.83 -32.11
CA LYS A 159 9.85 -4.00 -30.64
C LYS A 159 10.01 -2.69 -29.85
N LYS A 160 9.81 -1.52 -30.47
CA LYS A 160 10.07 -0.18 -29.90
C LYS A 160 8.85 0.75 -29.90
N THR A 161 7.66 0.21 -30.16
CA THR A 161 6.38 0.94 -30.13
C THR A 161 6.13 1.58 -28.77
N GLN A 162 6.37 0.80 -27.71
CA GLN A 162 6.22 1.26 -26.34
C GLN A 162 7.56 1.56 -25.68
N ARG A 163 7.65 2.74 -25.06
CA ARG A 163 8.79 3.16 -24.26
C ARG A 163 8.38 3.36 -22.80
N TYR A 164 9.32 3.06 -21.91
CA TYR A 164 9.19 3.19 -20.47
C TYR A 164 10.10 4.32 -19.99
N VAL A 165 9.54 5.28 -19.27
CA VAL A 165 10.28 6.37 -18.61
C VAL A 165 10.20 6.12 -17.11
N PRO A 166 11.27 5.58 -16.50
CA PRO A 166 11.33 5.36 -15.06
C PRO A 166 11.47 6.69 -14.33
N MET A 167 10.54 6.96 -13.44
CA MET A 167 10.46 8.17 -12.63
C MET A 167 10.75 7.84 -11.17
N ILE A 168 11.41 8.77 -10.46
CA ILE A 168 11.66 8.67 -9.03
C ILE A 168 11.25 9.95 -8.31
N GLY A 169 10.55 9.78 -7.20
CA GLY A 169 10.15 10.84 -6.28
C GLY A 169 10.75 10.63 -4.90
N ARG A 170 11.17 11.72 -4.26
CA ARG A 170 11.70 11.76 -2.90
C ARG A 170 11.07 12.93 -2.14
N PRO A 171 10.94 12.85 -0.80
CA PRO A 171 10.39 13.97 -0.04
C PRO A 171 11.13 15.28 -0.33
N GLY A 172 10.37 16.34 -0.60
CA GLY A 172 10.90 17.67 -0.95
C GLY A 172 11.43 17.83 -2.37
N GLN A 173 11.31 16.80 -3.22
CA GLN A 173 11.76 16.85 -4.62
C GLN A 173 10.59 16.62 -5.56
N LEU A 174 10.62 17.23 -6.75
CA LEU A 174 9.68 16.89 -7.83
C LEU A 174 9.95 15.46 -8.34
N LEU A 175 8.89 14.81 -8.79
CA LEU A 175 8.98 13.54 -9.50
C LEU A 175 9.79 13.75 -10.79
N LYS A 176 10.89 13.02 -10.96
CA LYS A 176 11.80 13.21 -12.10
C LYS A 176 12.19 11.90 -12.77
N ALA A 177 12.46 11.97 -14.07
CA ALA A 177 12.99 10.84 -14.81
C ALA A 177 14.40 10.46 -14.30
N ILE A 178 14.66 9.16 -14.16
CA ILE A 178 15.95 8.62 -13.73
C ILE A 178 16.94 8.56 -14.91
N GLY A 179 16.41 8.51 -16.15
CA GLY A 179 17.18 8.44 -17.38
C GLY A 179 16.27 8.53 -18.60
N PRO A 180 16.83 8.31 -19.82
CA PRO A 180 16.06 8.32 -21.05
C PRO A 180 15.06 7.16 -21.10
N ALA A 181 14.06 7.30 -21.97
CA ALA A 181 13.07 6.26 -22.21
C ALA A 181 13.73 4.97 -22.69
N THR A 182 13.28 3.82 -22.19
CA THR A 182 13.83 2.49 -22.47
C THR A 182 12.75 1.52 -22.92
N THR A 183 13.11 0.42 -23.58
CA THR A 183 12.22 -0.73 -23.85
C THR A 183 12.45 -1.89 -22.89
N SER A 184 13.42 -1.76 -21.97
CA SER A 184 13.70 -2.74 -20.92
C SER A 184 12.55 -2.81 -19.93
N ASN A 185 12.18 -4.00 -19.47
CA ASN A 185 11.18 -4.24 -18.42
C ASN A 185 11.80 -4.26 -16.99
N ARG A 186 13.02 -3.73 -16.86
CA ARG A 186 13.76 -3.65 -15.61
C ARG A 186 14.56 -2.36 -15.52
N GLN A 187 14.71 -1.86 -14.31
CA GLN A 187 15.54 -0.70 -13.97
C GLN A 187 16.36 -0.98 -12.71
N VAL A 188 17.67 -0.77 -12.79
CA VAL A 188 18.53 -0.75 -11.60
C VAL A 188 18.70 0.71 -11.18
N ILE A 189 18.39 1.01 -9.92
CA ILE A 189 18.60 2.32 -9.33
C ILE A 189 19.72 2.18 -8.31
N LYS A 190 20.92 2.66 -8.67
CA LYS A 190 22.07 2.64 -7.78
C LYS A 190 21.87 3.68 -6.67
N SER A 191 22.30 3.35 -5.44
CA SER A 191 22.40 4.31 -4.33
C SER A 191 21.09 5.03 -3.98
N ILE A 192 19.96 4.30 -3.96
CA ILE A 192 18.69 4.84 -3.48
C ILE A 192 18.37 4.28 -2.09
N LYS A 193 17.96 5.18 -1.19
CA LYS A 193 17.53 4.84 0.17
C LYS A 193 16.06 5.23 0.33
N PRO A 194 15.24 4.40 1.00
CA PRO A 194 13.91 4.80 1.43
C PRO A 194 13.94 6.07 2.33
N PRO A 195 12.90 6.92 2.33
CA PRO A 195 11.66 6.72 1.58
C PRO A 195 11.73 7.28 0.14
N TYR A 196 11.13 6.58 -0.81
CA TYR A 196 11.00 7.00 -2.21
C TYR A 196 9.75 6.41 -2.85
N VAL A 197 9.29 7.01 -3.94
CA VAL A 197 8.33 6.39 -4.86
C VAL A 197 9.00 6.24 -6.22
N PHE A 198 8.81 5.08 -6.82
CA PHE A 198 9.14 4.80 -8.21
C PHE A 198 7.85 4.67 -8.99
N GLU A 199 7.81 5.30 -10.15
CA GLU A 199 6.67 5.26 -11.05
C GLU A 199 7.17 5.01 -12.46
N LEU A 200 6.43 4.23 -13.24
CA LEU A 200 6.76 4.01 -14.64
C LEU A 200 5.75 4.74 -15.52
N ARG A 201 6.25 5.66 -16.34
CA ARG A 201 5.44 6.24 -17.42
C ARG A 201 5.68 5.44 -18.68
N THR A 202 4.62 4.95 -19.28
CA THR A 202 4.64 4.32 -20.59
C THR A 202 4.21 5.30 -21.65
N GLN A 203 4.92 5.33 -22.77
CA GLN A 203 4.71 6.26 -23.86
C GLN A 203 4.70 5.51 -25.19
N ASN A 204 3.78 5.90 -26.07
CA ASN A 204 3.84 5.64 -27.50
C ASN A 204 3.51 6.95 -28.26
N GLU A 205 3.32 6.85 -29.56
CA GLU A 205 2.93 7.95 -30.45
C GLU A 205 1.62 8.66 -30.06
N TRP A 206 0.69 7.96 -29.42
CA TRP A 206 -0.64 8.50 -29.10
C TRP A 206 -0.74 9.11 -27.71
N SER A 207 -0.20 8.45 -26.67
CA SER A 207 -0.37 8.94 -25.31
C SER A 207 0.71 8.49 -24.32
N THR A 208 0.61 9.03 -23.10
CA THR A 208 1.39 8.61 -21.95
C THR A 208 0.48 8.05 -20.87
N ARG A 209 0.81 6.90 -20.30
CA ARG A 209 0.10 6.29 -19.15
C ARG A 209 1.05 6.03 -17.99
N ILE A 210 0.51 6.03 -16.78
CA ILE A 210 1.27 5.79 -15.54
C ILE A 210 0.98 4.38 -15.03
N GLY A 211 1.99 3.57 -14.74
CA GLY A 211 1.82 2.25 -14.11
C GLY A 211 3.07 1.77 -13.39
N GLY A 212 3.07 0.50 -12.98
CA GLY A 212 4.24 -0.14 -12.35
C GLY A 212 4.82 0.60 -11.13
N GLN A 213 3.96 1.11 -10.25
CA GLN A 213 4.40 1.90 -9.09
C GLN A 213 5.03 1.01 -8.00
N VAL A 214 6.11 1.50 -7.38
CA VAL A 214 6.79 0.87 -6.25
C VAL A 214 7.09 1.92 -5.19
N PHE A 215 6.79 1.62 -3.93
CA PHE A 215 7.17 2.44 -2.78
C PHE A 215 8.34 1.83 -2.02
N GLY A 216 9.40 2.62 -1.85
CA GLY A 216 10.42 2.38 -0.84
C GLY A 216 10.00 3.07 0.44
N LEU A 217 9.73 2.30 1.48
CA LEU A 217 9.18 2.77 2.75
C LEU A 217 10.26 2.74 3.85
N THR A 218 10.24 3.73 4.73
CA THR A 218 10.91 3.62 6.04
C THR A 218 9.87 3.24 7.09
N SER A 219 10.30 2.57 8.15
CA SER A 219 9.43 2.23 9.27
C SER A 219 9.96 2.90 10.54
N SER A 220 9.03 3.36 11.39
CA SER A 220 9.30 3.69 12.78
C SER A 220 8.45 2.78 13.67
N ILE A 221 9.04 2.35 14.79
CA ILE A 221 8.40 1.41 15.71
C ILE A 221 8.58 1.89 17.15
N ASN A 222 7.49 1.87 17.91
CA ASN A 222 7.54 1.97 19.36
C ASN A 222 7.18 0.62 20.00
N ALA A 223 7.58 0.44 21.25
CA ALA A 223 7.29 -0.78 21.99
C ALA A 223 7.10 -0.49 23.47
N ALA A 224 6.10 -1.15 24.06
CA ALA A 224 5.84 -1.25 25.47
C ALA A 224 6.08 -2.71 25.88
N VAL A 225 7.17 -2.92 26.61
CA VAL A 225 7.53 -4.21 27.19
C VAL A 225 7.31 -4.10 28.71
N PRO A 226 6.51 -5.00 29.33
CA PRO A 226 6.32 -4.97 30.77
C PRO A 226 7.66 -5.06 31.53
N PRO A 227 7.92 -4.20 32.53
CA PRO A 227 9.17 -4.23 33.30
C PRO A 227 9.21 -5.41 34.29
N LEU A 228 8.07 -6.01 34.61
CA LEU A 228 7.92 -7.14 35.52
C LEU A 228 7.10 -8.25 34.85
N ALA A 229 7.49 -9.50 35.07
CA ALA A 229 6.79 -10.67 34.54
C ALA A 229 6.85 -11.85 35.50
N GLN A 230 5.74 -12.54 35.70
CA GLN A 230 5.74 -13.81 36.43
C GLN A 230 6.33 -14.91 35.57
N PHE A 231 7.14 -15.79 36.17
CA PHE A 231 7.72 -16.93 35.49
C PHE A 231 6.67 -17.82 34.80
N SER A 232 6.96 -18.26 33.57
CA SER A 232 6.06 -19.05 32.70
C SER A 232 4.72 -18.39 32.37
N VAL A 233 4.53 -17.10 32.67
CA VAL A 233 3.38 -16.33 32.18
C VAL A 233 3.86 -15.50 30.99
N PRO A 234 3.23 -15.63 29.81
CA PRO A 234 3.58 -14.83 28.66
C PRO A 234 3.40 -13.34 28.95
N ILE A 235 4.41 -12.52 28.68
CA ILE A 235 4.23 -11.06 28.64
C ILE A 235 3.58 -10.67 27.32
N ARG A 236 2.84 -9.57 27.36
CA ARG A 236 2.25 -8.95 26.18
C ARG A 236 3.11 -7.76 25.78
N VAL A 237 3.84 -7.91 24.68
CA VAL A 237 4.65 -6.85 24.08
C VAL A 237 3.80 -6.12 23.08
N ARG A 238 3.53 -4.83 23.34
CA ARG A 238 2.59 -4.02 22.59
C ARG A 238 3.27 -2.85 21.92
N GLY A 239 2.73 -2.36 20.82
CA GLY A 239 3.22 -1.14 20.21
C GLY A 239 2.53 -0.84 18.90
N ARG A 240 3.18 0.02 18.11
CA ARG A 240 2.71 0.52 16.83
C ARG A 240 3.89 0.65 15.87
N VAL A 241 3.65 0.25 14.63
CA VAL A 241 4.52 0.50 13.49
C VAL A 241 3.89 1.58 12.62
N ILE A 242 4.69 2.58 12.25
CA ILE A 242 4.31 3.62 11.31
C ILE A 242 5.24 3.49 10.11
N LEU A 243 4.66 3.35 8.92
CA LEU A 243 5.40 3.40 7.67
C LEU A 243 5.38 4.83 7.15
N HIS A 244 6.52 5.29 6.66
CA HIS A 244 6.63 6.57 5.97
C HIS A 244 6.77 6.31 4.49
N GLN A 245 5.80 6.80 3.72
CA GLN A 245 5.73 6.71 2.27
C GLN A 245 5.89 8.10 1.64
N VAL A 246 6.07 8.12 0.32
CA VAL A 246 6.19 9.34 -0.46
C VAL A 246 4.96 9.44 -1.37
N GLY A 247 4.21 10.53 -1.23
CA GLY A 247 3.18 10.92 -2.18
C GLY A 247 3.72 12.01 -3.09
N CYS A 248 3.58 11.86 -4.40
CA CYS A 248 3.99 12.88 -5.36
C CYS A 248 2.79 13.37 -6.15
N ASP A 249 2.77 14.66 -6.41
CA ASP A 249 1.96 15.26 -7.47
C ASP A 249 2.85 15.51 -8.70
N LEU A 250 2.25 15.77 -9.85
CA LEU A 250 2.96 16.07 -11.10
C LEU A 250 3.69 17.41 -11.03
N GLU A 251 3.07 18.42 -10.42
CA GLU A 251 3.56 19.81 -10.42
C GLU A 251 4.01 20.29 -9.04
N ALA A 252 3.81 19.48 -7.99
CA ALA A 252 4.21 19.82 -6.63
C ALA A 252 5.32 18.90 -6.11
N PRO A 253 6.23 19.41 -5.25
CA PRO A 253 7.24 18.57 -4.60
C PRO A 253 6.59 17.42 -3.84
N CYS A 254 7.20 16.24 -3.90
CA CYS A 254 6.67 15.09 -3.20
C CYS A 254 6.69 15.30 -1.69
N THR A 255 5.64 14.85 -1.02
CA THR A 255 5.46 14.97 0.43
C THR A 255 5.65 13.61 1.11
N SER A 256 6.07 13.64 2.37
CA SER A 256 6.09 12.43 3.19
C SER A 256 4.72 12.21 3.81
N GLN A 257 4.19 11.00 3.67
CA GLN A 257 2.93 10.58 4.26
C GLN A 257 3.17 9.45 5.25
N ARG A 258 2.32 9.37 6.27
CA ARG A 258 2.34 8.27 7.24
C ARG A 258 1.26 7.27 6.87
N ALA A 259 1.63 6.01 6.84
CA ALA A 259 0.73 4.89 6.64
C ALA A 259 0.84 3.93 7.83
N THR A 260 -0.29 3.36 8.25
CA THR A 260 -0.31 2.38 9.33
C THR A 260 -1.05 1.11 8.88
N PRO A 261 -0.47 0.37 7.93
CA PRO A 261 -1.10 -0.82 7.37
C PRO A 261 -1.11 -1.98 8.35
N ALA A 262 -2.11 -2.85 8.20
CA ALA A 262 -2.12 -4.18 8.79
C ALA A 262 -1.17 -5.12 8.03
N GLY A 263 -0.75 -6.21 8.68
CA GLY A 263 0.06 -7.26 8.06
C GLY A 263 1.56 -6.96 7.95
N VAL A 264 2.06 -5.89 8.58
CA VAL A 264 3.50 -5.63 8.64
C VAL A 264 4.13 -6.62 9.61
N PRO A 265 5.13 -7.43 9.21
CA PRO A 265 5.74 -8.40 10.10
C PRO A 265 6.52 -7.72 11.22
N VAL A 266 6.42 -8.28 12.43
CA VAL A 266 7.08 -7.78 13.63
C VAL A 266 7.73 -8.96 14.35
N VAL A 267 8.98 -8.81 14.77
CA VAL A 267 9.72 -9.85 15.50
C VAL A 267 10.19 -9.30 16.83
N VAL A 268 9.85 -10.00 17.91
CA VAL A 268 10.40 -9.71 19.24
C VAL A 268 11.71 -10.47 19.38
N LEU A 269 12.79 -9.74 19.63
CA LEU A 269 14.10 -10.29 19.93
C LEU A 269 14.37 -10.22 21.43
N THR A 270 15.17 -11.16 21.93
CA THR A 270 15.67 -11.16 23.30
C THR A 270 17.17 -11.49 23.34
N GLN A 271 17.82 -11.23 24.46
CA GLN A 271 19.17 -11.73 24.71
C GLN A 271 19.16 -12.76 25.84
N VAL A 272 19.99 -13.79 25.69
CA VAL A 272 20.16 -14.81 26.74
C VAL A 272 20.93 -14.24 27.94
N THR A 273 21.82 -13.29 27.71
CA THR A 273 22.45 -12.48 28.77
C THR A 273 22.57 -11.04 28.24
N PRO A 274 22.55 -10.00 29.10
CA PRO A 274 22.81 -8.64 28.64
C PRO A 274 24.12 -8.58 27.85
N GLY A 275 24.06 -8.11 26.61
CA GLY A 275 25.22 -8.05 25.70
C GLY A 275 25.39 -9.25 24.77
N ALA A 276 24.67 -10.37 24.97
CA ALA A 276 24.71 -11.51 24.04
C ALA A 276 24.06 -11.20 22.68
N ARG A 277 24.21 -12.11 21.72
CA ARG A 277 23.49 -11.99 20.43
C ARG A 277 21.98 -11.94 20.66
N TRP A 278 21.32 -11.03 19.94
CA TRP A 278 19.86 -10.96 19.90
C TRP A 278 19.29 -12.17 19.13
N THR A 279 18.38 -12.91 19.75
CA THR A 279 17.70 -14.07 19.16
C THR A 279 16.19 -13.84 19.11
N PRO A 280 15.48 -14.36 18.10
CA PRO A 280 14.02 -14.31 18.06
C PRO A 280 13.40 -15.00 19.28
N ALA A 281 12.42 -14.34 19.89
CA ALA A 281 11.64 -14.84 21.02
C ALA A 281 10.17 -15.08 20.65
N ALA A 282 9.64 -14.25 19.75
CA ALA A 282 8.30 -14.37 19.18
C ALA A 282 8.20 -13.57 17.89
N SER A 283 7.18 -13.83 17.10
CA SER A 283 6.85 -13.08 15.88
C SER A 283 5.35 -12.83 15.81
N GLY A 284 4.97 -11.78 15.10
CA GLY A 284 3.59 -11.44 14.82
C GLY A 284 3.50 -10.50 13.63
N ALA A 285 2.34 -9.88 13.45
CA ALA A 285 2.12 -8.86 12.45
C ALA A 285 1.25 -7.73 13.01
N THR A 286 1.28 -6.58 12.36
CA THR A 286 0.41 -5.46 12.74
C THR A 286 -1.05 -5.73 12.40
N THR A 287 -1.96 -5.21 13.23
CA THR A 287 -3.39 -5.10 12.96
C THR A 287 -3.70 -3.76 12.27
N ALA A 288 -4.98 -3.51 11.99
CA ALA A 288 -5.45 -2.21 11.54
C ALA A 288 -4.93 -1.07 12.45
N GLY A 289 -4.52 0.05 11.87
CA GLY A 289 -3.90 1.16 12.59
C GLY A 289 -2.41 0.96 12.92
N GLY A 290 -1.79 -0.14 12.47
CA GLY A 290 -0.37 -0.43 12.64
C GLY A 290 -0.01 -0.96 14.03
N TYR A 291 -0.99 -1.30 14.86
CA TYR A 291 -0.77 -1.81 16.22
C TYR A 291 -0.32 -3.26 16.21
N TYR A 292 0.39 -3.70 17.25
CA TYR A 292 0.70 -5.11 17.47
C TYR A 292 0.63 -5.46 18.96
N ASP A 293 0.25 -6.70 19.26
CA ASP A 293 0.25 -7.27 20.61
C ASP A 293 0.74 -8.72 20.53
N ILE A 294 1.99 -8.95 20.94
CA ILE A 294 2.68 -10.23 20.78
C ILE A 294 2.90 -10.85 22.17
N GLY A 295 2.41 -12.08 22.34
CA GLY A 295 2.70 -12.89 23.52
C GLY A 295 4.13 -13.45 23.46
N VAL A 296 4.92 -13.22 24.51
CA VAL A 296 6.30 -13.73 24.61
C VAL A 296 6.42 -14.59 25.86
N PRO A 297 6.78 -15.88 25.75
CA PRO A 297 6.97 -16.73 26.92
C PRO A 297 8.13 -16.22 27.75
N THR A 298 7.89 -16.04 29.05
CA THR A 298 8.94 -15.61 29.98
C THR A 298 9.53 -16.83 30.68
N ALA A 299 10.84 -17.00 30.55
CA ALA A 299 11.56 -17.99 31.36
C ALA A 299 12.48 -17.33 32.38
N GLY A 300 12.77 -16.03 32.32
CA GLY A 300 13.68 -15.38 33.26
C GLY A 300 13.99 -13.94 32.87
N SER A 301 14.63 -13.19 33.76
CA SER A 301 14.89 -11.76 33.55
C SER A 301 15.75 -11.51 32.31
N ARG A 302 15.27 -10.67 31.40
CA ARG A 302 15.93 -10.50 30.09
C ARG A 302 15.57 -9.20 29.39
N PRO A 303 16.47 -8.66 28.56
CA PRO A 303 16.13 -7.56 27.69
C PRO A 303 15.34 -8.06 26.48
N TYR A 304 14.39 -7.25 26.03
CA TYR A 304 13.61 -7.44 24.81
C TYR A 304 13.72 -6.19 23.95
N LYS A 305 13.73 -6.38 22.63
CA LYS A 305 13.55 -5.30 21.65
C LYS A 305 12.72 -5.83 20.51
N ILE A 306 12.07 -4.94 19.79
CA ILE A 306 11.16 -5.30 18.71
C ILE A 306 11.78 -4.79 17.41
N ILE A 307 11.75 -5.61 16.38
CA ILE A 307 12.21 -5.23 15.04
C ILE A 307 11.09 -5.39 14.01
N VAL A 308 11.09 -4.49 13.04
CA VAL A 308 10.43 -4.71 11.74
C VAL A 308 11.52 -5.16 10.79
N PRO A 309 11.54 -6.42 10.32
CA PRO A 309 12.53 -6.87 9.36
C PRO A 309 12.33 -6.18 7.99
N VAL A 310 13.30 -6.32 7.10
CA VAL A 310 13.06 -5.99 5.69
C VAL A 310 11.90 -6.85 5.18
N TYR A 311 10.91 -6.21 4.59
CA TYR A 311 9.74 -6.86 4.04
C TYR A 311 9.43 -6.25 2.68
N SER A 312 9.22 -7.11 1.69
CA SER A 312 8.88 -6.73 0.33
C SER A 312 7.61 -7.46 -0.11
N LYS A 313 6.64 -6.70 -0.63
CA LYS A 313 5.41 -7.18 -1.26
C LYS A 313 5.30 -6.52 -2.63
N GLY A 314 4.44 -7.01 -3.52
CA GLY A 314 4.14 -6.33 -4.78
C GLY A 314 3.94 -4.82 -4.58
N GLY A 315 4.70 -4.00 -5.32
CA GLY A 315 4.66 -2.54 -5.23
C GLY A 315 5.26 -1.90 -3.96
N THR A 316 5.82 -2.65 -3.00
CA THR A 316 6.36 -2.05 -1.76
C THR A 316 7.59 -2.77 -1.22
N THR A 317 8.54 -2.00 -0.67
CA THR A 317 9.64 -2.53 0.15
C THR A 317 9.85 -1.67 1.37
N THR A 318 10.13 -2.30 2.50
CA THR A 318 10.28 -1.63 3.79
C THR A 318 11.69 -1.83 4.32
N GLY A 319 12.30 -0.77 4.84
CA GLY A 319 13.56 -0.88 5.59
C GLY A 319 13.36 -1.48 6.99
N THR A 320 14.47 -1.93 7.59
CA THR A 320 14.47 -2.41 8.98
C THR A 320 14.32 -1.27 9.97
N SER A 321 13.51 -1.48 11.02
CA SER A 321 13.47 -0.61 12.19
C SER A 321 13.58 -1.43 13.48
N THR A 322 14.10 -0.81 14.53
CA THR A 322 14.26 -1.44 15.85
C THR A 322 13.77 -0.50 16.93
N SER A 323 13.08 -1.05 17.93
CA SER A 323 12.76 -0.33 19.16
C SER A 323 14.00 -0.19 20.05
N LYS A 324 13.92 0.71 21.04
CA LYS A 324 14.86 0.70 22.17
C LYS A 324 14.70 -0.63 22.93
N PRO A 325 15.81 -1.24 23.41
CA PRO A 325 15.73 -2.37 24.32
C PRO A 325 15.06 -1.99 25.64
N ALA A 326 14.24 -2.89 26.18
CA ALA A 326 13.62 -2.76 27.50
C ALA A 326 13.89 -4.03 28.31
N TYR A 327 14.20 -3.88 29.60
CA TYR A 327 14.51 -5.01 30.47
C TYR A 327 13.28 -5.44 31.27
N THR A 328 12.94 -6.72 31.17
CA THR A 328 11.89 -7.33 31.99
C THR A 328 12.54 -8.13 33.11
N LYS A 329 12.23 -7.77 34.35
CA LYS A 329 12.54 -8.56 35.54
C LYS A 329 11.53 -9.69 35.67
N SER A 330 12.01 -10.91 35.82
CA SER A 330 11.17 -12.06 36.11
C SER A 330 11.00 -12.21 37.61
N VAL A 331 9.78 -12.52 38.04
CA VAL A 331 9.39 -12.76 39.43
C VAL A 331 8.97 -14.21 39.56
N VAL A 332 9.31 -14.85 40.68
CA VAL A 332 8.80 -16.18 41.03
C VAL A 332 7.27 -16.15 40.97
N ARG A 333 6.68 -17.15 40.32
CA ARG A 333 5.23 -17.28 40.23
C ARG A 333 4.74 -18.14 41.39
N VAL A 334 3.76 -17.65 42.15
CA VAL A 334 2.99 -18.49 43.08
C VAL A 334 1.97 -19.26 42.24
N ALA A 335 2.15 -20.59 42.14
CA ALA A 335 1.21 -21.46 41.45
C ALA A 335 -0.02 -21.73 42.32
N SER A 336 0.16 -21.92 43.62
CA SER A 336 -0.91 -22.03 44.61
C SER A 336 -0.38 -21.65 45.99
N ALA A 337 -1.25 -21.13 46.86
CA ALA A 337 -0.98 -20.95 48.27
C ALA A 337 -2.31 -20.99 49.04
N GLY A 338 -2.35 -21.68 50.18
CA GLY A 338 -3.57 -21.82 50.95
C GLY A 338 -3.52 -22.96 51.96
N PHE A 339 -4.68 -23.23 52.58
CA PHE A 339 -4.86 -24.32 53.53
C PHE A 339 -5.25 -25.62 52.81
N ALA A 340 -4.69 -26.74 53.24
CA ALA A 340 -5.03 -28.05 52.73
C ALA A 340 -6.53 -28.32 52.95
N GLY A 341 -7.22 -28.74 51.88
CA GLY A 341 -8.68 -28.93 51.87
C GLY A 341 -9.49 -27.66 51.60
N GLY A 342 -8.87 -26.48 51.45
CA GLY A 342 -9.55 -25.23 51.09
C GLY A 342 -10.34 -24.55 52.23
N ASP A 343 -10.65 -25.28 53.29
CA ASP A 343 -11.35 -24.75 54.46
C ASP A 343 -10.51 -23.71 55.22
N THR A 344 -11.05 -22.50 55.30
CA THR A 344 -10.50 -21.41 56.13
C THR A 344 -11.12 -21.38 57.53
N ALA A 345 -12.21 -22.12 57.79
CA ALA A 345 -12.85 -22.22 59.10
C ALA A 345 -12.52 -23.55 59.77
N LYS A 346 -11.84 -23.52 60.92
CA LYS A 346 -11.34 -24.71 61.61
C LYS A 346 -11.69 -24.66 63.09
N LYS A 347 -12.00 -25.80 63.71
CA LYS A 347 -12.26 -25.86 65.16
C LYS A 347 -10.95 -25.66 65.93
N ALA A 348 -11.02 -24.99 67.08
CA ALA A 348 -9.91 -24.96 68.01
C ALA A 348 -9.45 -26.39 68.34
N GLY A 349 -8.14 -26.59 68.36
CA GLY A 349 -7.48 -27.88 68.54
C GLY A 349 -7.36 -28.74 67.27
N SER A 350 -7.95 -28.35 66.14
CA SER A 350 -7.79 -29.10 64.88
C SER A 350 -6.42 -28.89 64.23
N MET A 351 -5.96 -29.90 63.49
CA MET A 351 -4.74 -29.79 62.69
C MET A 351 -5.03 -29.04 61.39
N VAL A 352 -4.23 -28.02 61.11
CA VAL A 352 -4.29 -27.18 59.92
C VAL A 352 -2.98 -27.32 59.17
N THR A 353 -3.05 -27.56 57.87
CA THR A 353 -1.85 -27.57 57.02
C THR A 353 -1.90 -26.39 56.08
N ILE A 354 -0.94 -25.47 56.20
CA ILE A 354 -0.76 -24.37 55.25
C ILE A 354 0.31 -24.77 54.23
N SER A 355 0.09 -24.48 52.95
CA SER A 355 0.98 -24.88 51.87
C SER A 355 1.15 -23.79 50.82
N ALA A 356 2.27 -23.84 50.10
CA ALA A 356 2.51 -23.01 48.94
C ALA A 356 3.30 -23.79 47.89
N THR A 357 2.93 -23.59 46.63
CA THR A 357 3.62 -24.09 45.44
C THR A 357 4.04 -22.93 44.55
N VAL A 358 5.28 -22.95 44.08
CA VAL A 358 5.85 -21.90 43.22
C VAL A 358 6.42 -22.47 41.92
N LYS A 359 6.55 -21.60 40.92
CA LYS A 359 7.23 -21.86 39.65
C LYS A 359 8.30 -20.78 39.39
N PRO A 360 9.51 -21.15 38.93
CA PRO A 360 9.96 -22.52 38.67
C PRO A 360 10.10 -23.33 39.96
N ALA A 361 10.15 -24.66 39.81
CA ALA A 361 10.47 -25.53 40.93
C ALA A 361 11.86 -25.20 41.45
N MET A 362 11.99 -24.88 42.74
CA MET A 362 13.23 -24.45 43.37
C MET A 362 13.37 -25.06 44.77
N ASN A 363 14.62 -25.27 45.18
CA ASN A 363 14.95 -25.67 46.54
C ASN A 363 15.47 -24.44 47.29
N THR A 364 14.74 -23.99 48.31
CA THR A 364 15.10 -22.80 49.09
C THR A 364 14.50 -22.85 50.48
N THR A 365 14.84 -21.88 51.31
CA THR A 365 14.09 -21.57 52.53
C THR A 365 13.07 -20.47 52.25
N VAL A 366 11.83 -20.66 52.68
CA VAL A 366 10.77 -19.63 52.65
C VAL A 366 10.35 -19.27 54.06
N MET A 367 9.87 -18.05 54.26
CA MET A 367 9.43 -17.58 55.57
C MET A 367 7.91 -17.53 55.63
N LEU A 368 7.30 -18.28 56.56
CA LEU A 368 5.91 -18.08 56.95
C LEU A 368 5.84 -16.88 57.89
N GLN A 369 5.00 -15.91 57.55
CA GLN A 369 4.70 -14.77 58.40
C GLN A 369 3.23 -14.81 58.81
N ALA A 370 2.93 -14.29 60.01
CA ALA A 370 1.58 -13.98 60.43
C ALA A 370 1.41 -12.49 60.69
N TRP A 371 0.20 -12.00 60.43
CA TRP A 371 -0.19 -10.65 60.74
C TRP A 371 -0.40 -10.49 62.25
N ASN A 372 0.44 -9.68 62.88
CA ASN A 372 0.24 -9.28 64.26
C ASN A 372 -0.77 -8.12 64.30
N ARG A 373 -1.98 -8.39 64.82
CA ARG A 373 -3.05 -7.41 64.91
C ARG A 373 -2.74 -6.26 65.88
N GLN A 374 -2.00 -6.53 66.95
CA GLN A 374 -1.66 -5.52 67.97
C GLN A 374 -0.63 -4.53 67.43
N THR A 375 0.43 -5.02 66.81
CA THR A 375 1.50 -4.16 66.27
C THR A 375 1.24 -3.70 64.83
N ARG A 376 0.19 -4.22 64.16
CA ARG A 376 -0.13 -3.97 62.74
C ARG A 376 1.07 -4.19 61.82
N THR A 377 1.85 -5.23 62.10
CA THR A 377 3.02 -5.61 61.31
C THR A 377 3.03 -7.12 61.05
N TRP A 378 3.80 -7.53 60.04
CA TRP A 378 4.05 -8.93 59.76
C TRP A 378 5.15 -9.47 60.65
N ALA A 379 4.84 -10.47 61.46
CA ALA A 379 5.81 -11.18 62.29
C ALA A 379 6.29 -12.46 61.59
N ASN A 380 7.59 -12.71 61.62
CA ASN A 380 8.17 -13.98 61.16
C ASN A 380 7.77 -15.10 62.11
N LEU A 381 7.08 -16.13 61.61
CA LEU A 381 6.69 -17.29 62.41
C LEU A 381 7.68 -18.44 62.29
N LYS A 382 7.95 -18.86 61.04
CA LYS A 382 8.75 -20.06 60.81
C LYS A 382 9.42 -20.05 59.45
N ALA A 383 10.73 -20.30 59.45
CA ALA A 383 11.47 -20.65 58.24
C ALA A 383 11.17 -22.11 57.86
N MET A 384 10.82 -22.36 56.61
CA MET A 384 10.47 -23.69 56.10
C MET A 384 11.29 -24.01 54.86
N ALA A 385 11.73 -25.26 54.75
CA ALA A 385 12.36 -25.74 53.53
C ALA A 385 11.30 -25.94 52.43
N MET A 386 11.45 -25.22 51.33
CA MET A 386 10.75 -25.46 50.09
C MET A 386 11.57 -26.42 49.23
N ARG A 387 10.98 -27.56 48.85
CA ARG A 387 11.60 -28.59 48.01
C ARG A 387 10.82 -28.72 46.71
N GLN A 388 11.50 -28.70 45.57
CA GLN A 388 10.89 -28.74 44.24
C GLN A 388 9.77 -27.68 44.04
N GLY A 389 9.92 -26.51 44.67
CA GLY A 389 8.94 -25.44 44.64
C GLY A 389 7.72 -25.65 45.53
N GLN A 390 7.71 -26.64 46.42
CA GLN A 390 6.61 -26.94 47.33
C GLN A 390 7.05 -26.82 48.79
N THR A 391 6.17 -26.28 49.63
CA THR A 391 6.33 -26.27 51.08
C THR A 391 4.98 -26.51 51.74
N ALA A 392 4.99 -27.14 52.92
CA ALA A 392 3.81 -27.28 53.75
C ALA A 392 4.21 -27.28 55.23
N LEU A 393 3.32 -26.77 56.08
CA LEU A 393 3.45 -26.82 57.52
C LEU A 393 2.12 -27.22 58.14
N ALA A 394 2.11 -28.34 58.83
CA ALA A 394 1.02 -28.73 59.71
C ALA A 394 1.23 -28.14 61.10
N PHE A 395 0.19 -27.54 61.67
CA PHE A 395 0.16 -27.01 63.03
C PHE A 395 -1.23 -27.15 63.64
N LYS A 396 -1.31 -27.13 64.98
CA LYS A 396 -2.58 -27.21 65.72
C LYS A 396 -3.15 -25.80 65.92
N ALA A 397 -4.41 -25.58 65.55
CA ALA A 397 -5.07 -24.29 65.74
C ALA A 397 -5.45 -24.08 67.21
N GLY A 398 -4.55 -23.50 68.01
CA GLY A 398 -4.66 -23.52 69.47
C GLY A 398 -5.70 -22.57 70.08
N GLN A 399 -5.92 -21.41 69.46
CA GLN A 399 -6.78 -20.36 70.02
C GLN A 399 -7.87 -19.96 69.02
N PRO A 400 -9.12 -19.77 69.49
CA PRO A 400 -10.17 -19.15 68.68
C PRO A 400 -9.78 -17.74 68.23
N GLY A 401 -10.20 -17.37 67.03
CA GLY A 401 -9.95 -16.06 66.45
C GLY A 401 -9.53 -16.12 64.99
N ASP A 402 -9.25 -14.94 64.44
CA ASP A 402 -8.92 -14.76 63.04
C ASP A 402 -7.43 -14.47 62.86
N PHE A 403 -6.78 -15.28 62.04
CA PHE A 403 -5.37 -15.20 61.75
C PHE A 403 -5.14 -14.97 60.27
N VAL A 404 -4.13 -14.18 59.90
CA VAL A 404 -3.75 -13.99 58.50
C VAL A 404 -2.30 -14.37 58.33
N TYR A 405 -2.03 -15.27 57.39
CA TYR A 405 -0.70 -15.78 57.10
C TYR A 405 -0.25 -15.36 55.71
N ARG A 406 1.06 -15.32 55.46
CA ARG A 406 1.61 -15.22 54.10
C ARG A 406 2.97 -15.88 54.01
N PHE A 407 3.34 -16.28 52.80
CA PHE A 407 4.69 -16.78 52.52
C PHE A 407 5.51 -15.66 51.89
N VAL A 408 6.69 -15.42 52.43
CA VAL A 408 7.75 -14.63 51.78
C VAL A 408 8.69 -15.61 51.09
N ILE A 409 8.64 -15.60 49.76
CA ILE A 409 9.44 -16.46 48.89
C ILE A 409 10.63 -15.64 48.39
N PRO A 410 11.88 -16.07 48.64
CA PRO A 410 13.05 -15.34 48.19
C PRO A 410 13.18 -15.37 46.67
N GLY A 411 14.08 -14.51 46.15
CA GLY A 411 14.49 -14.61 44.75
C GLY A 411 15.21 -15.93 44.47
N ALA A 412 15.29 -16.28 43.20
CA ALA A 412 15.97 -17.50 42.75
C ALA A 412 16.77 -17.24 41.48
N MET A 413 17.70 -18.14 41.18
CA MET A 413 18.44 -18.14 39.92
C MET A 413 17.83 -19.16 38.97
N MET A 414 17.59 -18.76 37.72
CA MET A 414 16.98 -19.60 36.69
C MET A 414 17.76 -19.42 35.39
N PHE A 415 18.31 -20.52 34.84
CA PHE A 415 19.27 -20.54 33.72
C PHE A 415 20.35 -19.44 33.86
N GLY A 416 20.93 -19.31 35.05
CA GLY A 416 21.96 -18.31 35.34
C GLY A 416 21.46 -16.86 35.50
N ARG A 417 20.14 -16.63 35.67
CA ARG A 417 19.58 -15.28 35.79
C ARG A 417 18.80 -15.07 37.08
N PRO A 418 18.91 -13.88 37.69
CA PRO A 418 18.16 -13.57 38.89
C PRO A 418 16.68 -13.39 38.57
N MET A 419 15.84 -14.00 39.38
CA MET A 419 14.41 -13.73 39.50
C MET A 419 14.15 -13.10 40.85
N GLN A 420 13.27 -12.12 40.88
CA GLN A 420 12.85 -11.48 42.11
C GLN A 420 11.95 -12.42 42.92
N GLY A 421 12.09 -12.36 44.24
CA GLY A 421 11.19 -13.03 45.17
C GLY A 421 9.78 -12.42 45.14
N ILE A 422 8.85 -13.08 45.79
CA ILE A 422 7.45 -12.67 45.86
C ILE A 422 6.87 -12.97 47.23
N THR A 423 5.87 -12.21 47.62
CA THR A 423 5.06 -12.50 48.81
C THR A 423 3.67 -12.93 48.35
N THR A 424 3.12 -13.99 48.93
CA THR A 424 1.74 -14.40 48.64
C THR A 424 0.74 -13.36 49.15
N ALA A 425 -0.50 -13.39 48.63
CA ALA A 425 -1.61 -12.71 49.29
C ALA A 425 -1.79 -13.22 50.73
N GLY A 426 -2.52 -12.45 51.54
CA GLY A 426 -2.92 -12.86 52.88
C GLY A 426 -3.83 -14.09 52.81
N LEU A 427 -3.53 -15.10 53.63
CA LEU A 427 -4.26 -16.35 53.76
C LEU A 427 -4.97 -16.33 55.11
N GLU A 428 -6.29 -16.16 55.07
CA GLU A 428 -7.12 -16.01 56.27
C GLU A 428 -7.52 -17.36 56.86
N LEU A 429 -7.39 -17.49 58.17
CA LEU A 429 -7.78 -18.66 58.95
C LEU A 429 -8.67 -18.21 60.11
N HIS A 430 -9.89 -18.70 60.15
CA HIS A 430 -10.87 -18.48 61.20
C HIS A 430 -10.93 -19.71 62.10
N VAL A 431 -10.52 -19.56 63.35
CA VAL A 431 -10.56 -20.63 64.35
C VAL A 431 -11.78 -20.42 65.24
N ARG A 432 -12.68 -21.40 65.26
CA ARG A 432 -13.92 -21.39 66.06
C ARG A 432 -13.78 -22.20 67.34
#